data_AF-A0A136J5L2-F1
#
_entry.id   AF-A0A136J5L2-F1
#
_cell.length_a   1.000
_cell.length_b   1.000
_cell.length_c   1.000
_cell.angle_alpha   90.00
_cell.angle_beta   90.00
_cell.angle_gamma   90.00
#
_symmetry.space_group_name_H-M   'P 1'
#
loop_
_entity.id
_entity.type
_entity.pdbx_description
1 polymer ?
#
loop_
_entity_poly.entity_id
_entity_poly.type
_entity_poly.pdbx_seq_one_letter_code
_entity_poly.pdbx_strand_id
1 'polypeptide(L)'
;MSEFGRAKLSQIGDFISRIEVIYGDDKPYDTVNELTGGNADINGGHGGDYVWLKVHKATKPSELVSSIWTVHRESHIAGMSDLANGAGGMFRYLHMVHDMTVNKYVTDIALWRDGSHHDEVPHGWDGKTSDINDGRGGDFMYLVWKTKDYLGPMSD
;
A
#
# COMPACT_ATOMS: atom_id res chain seq x y z
N MET A 1 -28.96 -30.59 13.57
CA MET A 1 -27.78 -29.84 14.05
C MET A 1 -26.95 -29.51 12.81
N SER A 2 -27.08 -28.29 12.29
CA SER A 2 -26.28 -27.84 11.15
C SER A 2 -25.08 -27.06 11.70
N GLU A 3 -23.88 -27.58 11.46
CA GLU A 3 -22.65 -26.80 11.59
C GLU A 3 -22.70 -25.66 10.57
N PHE A 4 -23.19 -24.50 10.99
CA PHE A 4 -22.85 -23.25 10.31
C PHE A 4 -21.35 -23.07 10.47
N GLY A 5 -20.62 -23.19 9.36
CA GLY A 5 -19.17 -23.05 9.31
C GLY A 5 -18.74 -21.77 10.00
N ARG A 6 -17.99 -21.90 11.11
CA ARG A 6 -17.36 -20.76 11.76
C ARG A 6 -16.43 -20.13 10.73
N ALA A 7 -16.75 -18.90 10.31
CA ALA A 7 -15.81 -18.07 9.57
C ALA A 7 -14.50 -18.05 10.36
N LYS A 8 -13.39 -18.37 9.70
CA LYS A 8 -12.07 -18.34 10.33
C LYS A 8 -11.80 -16.91 10.82
N LEU A 9 -11.69 -16.73 12.13
CA LEU A 9 -11.38 -15.43 12.72
C LEU A 9 -10.02 -14.96 12.20
N SER A 10 -9.94 -13.71 11.76
CA SER A 10 -8.70 -13.07 11.34
C SER A 10 -7.69 -13.07 12.49
N GLN A 11 -6.45 -13.45 12.22
CA GLN A 11 -5.37 -13.36 13.19
C GLN A 11 -4.65 -12.02 13.02
N ILE A 12 -4.02 -11.48 14.09
CA ILE A 12 -3.29 -10.20 14.02
C ILE A 12 -2.23 -10.19 12.89
N GLY A 13 -1.57 -11.34 12.66
CA GLY A 13 -0.55 -11.49 11.61
C GLY A 13 -1.09 -11.47 10.18
N ASP A 14 -2.41 -11.49 9.97
CA ASP A 14 -3.00 -11.33 8.65
C ASP A 14 -2.89 -9.86 8.17
N PHE A 15 -2.81 -8.92 9.10
CA PHE A 15 -2.88 -7.49 8.85
C PHE A 15 -1.51 -6.83 8.69
N ILE A 16 -1.49 -5.69 8.00
CA ILE A 16 -0.27 -4.92 7.74
C ILE A 16 -0.07 -3.89 8.86
N SER A 17 1.19 -3.77 9.30
CA SER A 17 1.63 -2.75 10.27
C SER A 17 2.29 -1.54 9.64
N ARG A 18 3.04 -1.73 8.56
CA ARG A 18 3.68 -0.64 7.84
C ARG A 18 4.08 -1.07 6.43
N ILE A 19 4.33 -0.07 5.61
CA ILE A 19 4.92 -0.17 4.29
C ILE A 19 6.27 0.54 4.35
N GLU A 20 7.33 -0.18 4.01
CA GLU A 20 8.69 0.35 3.89
C GLU A 20 8.99 0.66 2.44
N VAL A 21 9.60 1.82 2.19
CA VAL A 21 10.10 2.22 0.88
C VAL A 21 11.57 1.84 0.79
N ILE A 22 11.93 1.13 -0.27
CA ILE A 22 13.29 0.65 -0.51
C ILE A 22 13.78 1.21 -1.84
N TYR A 23 14.96 1.83 -1.83
CA TYR A 23 15.66 2.26 -3.04
C TYR A 23 16.73 1.24 -3.41
N GLY A 24 16.90 0.95 -4.70
CA GLY A 24 18.02 0.14 -5.18
C GLY A 24 17.76 -0.55 -6.52
N ASP A 25 18.85 -0.85 -7.23
CA ASP A 25 18.83 -1.29 -8.63
C ASP A 25 18.05 -2.58 -8.89
N ASP A 26 18.16 -3.55 -7.99
CA ASP A 26 17.48 -4.84 -8.10
C ASP A 26 16.22 -4.88 -7.23
N LYS A 27 15.14 -5.47 -7.76
CA LYS A 27 13.92 -5.73 -6.99
C LYS A 27 14.23 -6.67 -5.82
N PRO A 28 14.09 -6.22 -4.55
CA PRO A 28 14.30 -7.08 -3.41
C PRO A 28 13.24 -8.18 -3.32
N TYR A 29 13.61 -9.33 -2.74
CA TYR A 29 12.66 -10.37 -2.39
C TYR A 29 11.58 -9.84 -1.43
N ASP A 30 10.39 -10.42 -1.53
CA ASP A 30 9.27 -10.12 -0.63
C ASP A 30 8.81 -8.65 -0.68
N THR A 31 8.92 -8.04 -1.87
CA THR A 31 8.36 -6.72 -2.18
C THR A 31 7.00 -6.84 -2.87
N VAL A 32 6.23 -5.76 -2.78
CA VAL A 32 4.90 -5.64 -3.37
C VAL A 32 4.98 -5.87 -4.87
N ASN A 33 4.04 -6.67 -5.39
CA ASN A 33 3.93 -6.95 -6.82
C ASN A 33 2.95 -5.99 -7.50
N GLU A 34 3.13 -5.83 -8.80
CA GLU A 34 2.14 -5.19 -9.66
C GLU A 34 0.98 -6.19 -9.89
N LEU A 35 -0.26 -5.68 -9.84
CA LEU A 35 -1.51 -6.43 -9.82
C LEU A 35 -1.70 -7.32 -11.06
N THR A 36 -1.24 -6.85 -12.22
CA THR A 36 -1.45 -7.48 -13.53
C THR A 36 -0.17 -8.12 -14.10
N GLY A 37 0.91 -8.15 -13.32
CA GLY A 37 2.21 -8.69 -13.73
C GLY A 37 3.13 -7.68 -14.44
N GLY A 38 2.78 -6.39 -14.39
CA GLY A 38 3.59 -5.29 -14.91
C GLY A 38 4.80 -4.93 -14.03
N ASN A 39 5.44 -3.80 -14.35
CA ASN A 39 6.59 -3.31 -13.62
C ASN A 39 6.19 -2.70 -12.27
N ALA A 40 6.72 -3.29 -11.19
CA ALA A 40 6.48 -2.89 -9.79
C ALA A 40 7.44 -1.79 -9.29
N ASP A 41 8.43 -1.37 -10.06
CA ASP A 41 9.20 -0.16 -9.74
C ASP A 41 8.27 1.05 -9.87
N ILE A 42 8.09 1.82 -8.81
CA ILE A 42 7.24 3.02 -8.83
C ILE A 42 7.78 4.05 -9.83
N ASN A 43 9.10 4.18 -9.95
CA ASN A 43 9.76 5.11 -10.86
C ASN A 43 9.93 4.56 -12.29
N GLY A 44 9.36 3.40 -12.61
CA GLY A 44 9.52 2.76 -13.91
C GLY A 44 9.13 3.71 -15.05
N GLY A 45 10.10 4.08 -15.88
CA GLY A 45 9.92 5.02 -17.00
C GLY A 45 10.19 6.49 -16.70
N HIS A 46 10.53 6.86 -15.45
CA HIS A 46 10.78 8.25 -15.03
C HIS A 46 12.26 8.58 -14.74
N GLY A 47 13.15 7.59 -14.80
CA GLY A 47 14.53 7.73 -14.33
C GLY A 47 14.61 7.84 -12.81
N GLY A 48 15.77 8.25 -12.28
CA GLY A 48 16.02 8.28 -10.84
C GLY A 48 16.33 6.90 -10.26
N ASP A 49 16.13 6.76 -8.96
CA ASP A 49 16.29 5.47 -8.29
C ASP A 49 15.11 4.56 -8.61
N TYR A 50 15.35 3.25 -8.67
CA TYR A 50 14.28 2.27 -8.62
C TYR A 50 13.71 2.22 -7.20
N VAL A 51 12.38 2.26 -7.09
CA VAL A 51 11.66 2.37 -5.82
C VAL A 51 10.71 1.20 -5.65
N TRP A 52 10.92 0.45 -4.59
CA TRP A 52 10.16 -0.74 -4.23
C TRP A 52 9.45 -0.56 -2.90
N LEU A 53 8.34 -1.28 -2.71
CA LEU A 53 7.60 -1.29 -1.44
C LEU A 53 7.70 -2.67 -0.78
N LYS A 54 7.87 -2.69 0.54
CA LYS A 54 7.82 -3.92 1.34
C LYS A 54 6.79 -3.80 2.45
N VAL A 55 5.98 -4.84 2.62
CA VAL A 55 5.02 -4.92 3.73
C VAL A 55 5.63 -5.54 4.96
N HIS A 56 5.23 -5.02 6.12
CA HIS A 56 5.47 -5.66 7.40
C HIS A 56 4.12 -6.01 8.03
N LYS A 57 4.00 -7.22 8.59
CA LYS A 57 2.76 -7.66 9.24
C LYS A 57 2.66 -7.11 10.67
N ALA A 58 1.44 -6.99 11.17
CA ALA A 58 1.15 -6.51 12.51
C ALA A 58 1.39 -7.59 13.56
N THR A 59 1.87 -7.15 14.72
CA THR A 59 2.13 -8.00 15.89
C THR A 59 1.24 -7.64 17.07
N LYS A 60 0.63 -6.46 17.05
CA LYS A 60 -0.31 -5.97 18.06
C LYS A 60 -1.39 -5.09 17.44
N PRO A 61 -2.57 -4.95 18.09
CA PRO A 61 -3.68 -4.17 17.55
C PRO A 61 -3.32 -2.73 17.17
N SER A 62 -2.53 -2.04 17.99
CA SER A 62 -2.16 -0.63 17.74
C SER A 62 -1.33 -0.39 16.47
N GLU A 63 -0.86 -1.45 15.81
CA GLU A 63 -0.11 -1.36 14.56
C GLU A 63 -1.00 -1.49 13.33
N LEU A 64 -2.27 -1.89 13.48
CA LEU A 64 -3.14 -2.16 12.34
C LEU A 64 -3.34 -0.91 11.49
N VAL A 65 -3.04 -1.02 10.20
CA VAL A 65 -3.28 0.05 9.23
C VAL A 65 -4.75 0.03 8.82
N SER A 66 -5.47 1.12 9.05
CA SER A 66 -6.89 1.28 8.67
C SER A 66 -7.08 1.98 7.33
N SER A 67 -6.13 2.82 6.93
CA SER A 67 -6.18 3.54 5.66
C SER A 67 -4.78 3.92 5.17
N ILE A 68 -4.64 4.06 3.85
CA ILE A 68 -3.40 4.45 3.18
C ILE A 68 -3.74 5.58 2.19
N TRP A 69 -2.88 6.60 2.11
CA TRP A 69 -3.03 7.66 1.12
C TRP A 69 -1.67 8.24 0.74
N THR A 70 -1.63 8.93 -0.40
CA THR A 70 -0.43 9.59 -0.90
C THR A 70 -0.54 11.10 -0.83
N VAL A 71 0.62 11.72 -0.69
CA VAL A 71 0.77 13.16 -0.58
C VAL A 71 1.82 13.64 -1.53
N HIS A 72 1.51 14.68 -2.31
CA HIS A 72 2.50 15.43 -3.08
C HIS A 72 2.90 16.72 -2.35
N ARG A 73 4.18 17.06 -2.42
CA ARG A 73 4.78 18.26 -1.80
C ARG A 73 5.82 18.87 -2.72
N GLU A 74 5.87 20.20 -2.73
CA GLU A 74 6.94 20.95 -3.39
C GLU A 74 8.27 20.84 -2.65
N SER A 75 8.22 20.63 -1.33
CA SER A 75 9.41 20.58 -0.47
C SER A 75 9.62 19.19 0.14
N HIS A 76 10.89 18.82 0.26
CA HIS A 76 11.32 17.61 0.94
C HIS A 76 10.90 17.61 2.42
N ILE A 77 10.43 16.46 2.93
CA ILE A 77 10.14 16.24 4.34
C ILE A 77 11.24 15.35 4.92
N ALA A 78 12.05 15.93 5.81
CA ALA A 78 13.12 15.19 6.48
C ALA A 78 12.55 13.98 7.25
N GLY A 79 13.18 12.81 7.04
CA GLY A 79 12.79 11.56 7.69
C GLY A 79 11.66 10.79 7.00
N MET A 80 11.13 11.28 5.88
CA MET A 80 10.20 10.53 5.03
C MET A 80 10.88 10.05 3.75
N SER A 81 10.49 8.86 3.29
CA SER A 81 10.99 8.29 2.04
C SER A 81 10.12 8.76 0.88
N ASP A 82 10.75 9.45 -0.06
CA ASP A 82 10.14 9.97 -1.28
C ASP A 82 9.99 8.86 -2.34
N LEU A 83 8.76 8.58 -2.77
CA LEU A 83 8.52 7.62 -3.86
C LEU A 83 8.98 8.17 -5.22
N ALA A 84 9.40 9.44 -5.29
CA ALA A 84 9.98 10.09 -6.46
C ALA A 84 11.50 10.08 -6.52
N ASN A 85 12.19 9.40 -5.60
CA ASN A 85 13.59 9.71 -5.35
C ASN A 85 14.45 9.70 -6.63
N GLY A 86 15.11 10.82 -6.92
CA GLY A 86 15.95 10.99 -8.11
C GLY A 86 15.22 11.20 -9.45
N ALA A 87 13.90 11.01 -9.51
CA ALA A 87 13.11 11.12 -10.74
C ALA A 87 12.57 12.55 -11.02
N GLY A 88 12.77 13.48 -10.07
CA GLY A 88 12.29 14.86 -10.17
C GLY A 88 10.78 15.02 -10.00
N GLY A 89 10.30 16.25 -10.20
CA GLY A 89 8.92 16.66 -9.91
C GLY A 89 8.67 16.89 -8.41
N MET A 90 7.41 16.94 -8.00
CA MET A 90 7.03 17.05 -6.59
C MET A 90 7.43 15.80 -5.82
N PHE A 91 7.91 15.95 -4.59
CA PHE A 91 8.11 14.84 -3.66
C PHE A 91 6.78 14.16 -3.37
N ARG A 92 6.81 12.86 -3.12
CA ARG A 92 5.59 12.15 -2.74
C ARG A 92 5.79 11.07 -1.70
N TYR A 93 4.85 11.00 -0.77
CA TYR A 93 4.99 10.21 0.43
C TYR A 93 3.75 9.33 0.66
N LEU A 94 3.98 8.12 1.14
CA LEU A 94 2.92 7.27 1.68
C LEU A 94 2.63 7.67 3.13
N HIS A 95 1.35 7.80 3.44
CA HIS A 95 0.84 7.94 4.79
C HIS A 95 -0.05 6.76 5.14
N MET A 96 0.14 6.23 6.34
CA MET A 96 -0.65 5.14 6.91
C MET A 96 -1.35 5.66 8.15
N VAL A 97 -2.64 5.32 8.28
CA VAL A 97 -3.46 5.67 9.43
C VAL A 97 -3.63 4.43 10.30
N HIS A 98 -3.47 4.61 11.61
CA HIS A 98 -3.63 3.56 12.63
C HIS A 98 -4.82 3.92 13.54
N ASP A 99 -6.03 3.77 13.02
CA ASP A 99 -7.25 4.10 13.75
C ASP A 99 -7.84 2.85 14.42
N MET A 100 -7.79 2.80 15.75
CA MET A 100 -8.34 1.69 16.53
C MET A 100 -9.83 1.80 16.81
N THR A 101 -10.50 2.84 16.31
CA THR A 101 -11.95 3.05 16.48
C THR A 101 -12.78 2.43 15.36
N VAL A 102 -12.14 2.01 14.27
CA VAL A 102 -12.77 1.25 13.17
C VAL A 102 -12.61 -0.25 13.37
N ASN A 103 -13.30 -1.05 12.56
CA ASN A 103 -13.21 -2.51 12.61
C ASN A 103 -12.49 -3.13 11.40
N LYS A 104 -12.30 -2.38 10.30
CA LYS A 104 -11.66 -2.88 9.07
C LYS A 104 -10.23 -2.40 8.94
N TYR A 105 -9.34 -3.34 8.64
CA TYR A 105 -7.90 -3.09 8.54
C TYR A 105 -7.27 -3.77 7.33
N VAL A 106 -6.19 -3.17 6.84
CA VAL A 106 -5.47 -3.57 5.64
C VAL A 106 -4.77 -4.91 5.84
N THR A 107 -4.95 -5.81 4.88
CA THR A 107 -4.41 -7.19 4.92
C THR A 107 -3.46 -7.48 3.78
N ASP A 108 -3.79 -7.01 2.58
CA ASP A 108 -3.01 -7.22 1.36
C ASP A 108 -2.88 -5.90 0.61
N ILE A 109 -1.76 -5.71 -0.09
CA ILE A 109 -1.53 -4.59 -1.00
C ILE A 109 -0.93 -5.06 -2.33
N ALA A 110 -1.21 -4.31 -3.38
CA ALA A 110 -0.54 -4.42 -4.68
C ALA A 110 -0.31 -3.03 -5.27
N LEU A 111 0.63 -2.94 -6.20
CA LEU A 111 0.73 -1.80 -7.10
C LEU A 111 -0.17 -2.06 -8.30
N TRP A 112 -0.82 -1.02 -8.82
CA TRP A 112 -1.64 -1.11 -10.02
C TRP A 112 -1.17 -0.04 -11.00
N ARG A 113 -0.52 -0.51 -12.06
CA ARG A 113 0.02 0.33 -13.13
C ARG A 113 -0.83 0.19 -14.38
N ASP A 114 -1.22 1.30 -14.97
CA ASP A 114 -2.03 1.29 -16.19
C ASP A 114 -1.75 2.54 -17.05
N GLY A 115 -1.90 2.41 -18.37
CA GLY A 115 -1.72 3.54 -19.29
C GLY A 115 -2.89 4.53 -19.28
N SER A 116 -3.96 4.23 -18.54
CA SER A 116 -5.15 5.07 -18.40
C SER A 116 -5.44 5.41 -16.94
N HIS A 117 -6.06 6.58 -16.73
CA HIS A 117 -6.50 7.02 -15.42
C HIS A 117 -7.69 6.20 -14.93
N HIS A 118 -7.71 5.90 -13.63
CA HIS A 118 -8.80 5.17 -12.99
C HIS A 118 -9.32 5.92 -11.75
N ASP A 119 -10.60 6.27 -11.77
CA ASP A 119 -11.30 6.82 -10.60
C ASP A 119 -11.72 5.72 -9.61
N GLU A 120 -12.11 4.55 -10.14
CA GLU A 120 -12.66 3.45 -9.37
C GLU A 120 -11.60 2.49 -8.82
N VAL A 121 -11.91 1.83 -7.71
CA VAL A 121 -11.08 0.76 -7.13
C VAL A 121 -11.17 -0.48 -8.03
N PRO A 122 -10.06 -1.17 -8.34
CA PRO A 122 -10.11 -2.35 -9.19
C PRO A 122 -10.91 -3.47 -8.51
N HIS A 123 -11.60 -4.27 -9.33
CA HIS A 123 -12.47 -5.33 -8.83
C HIS A 123 -11.74 -6.29 -7.86
N GLY A 124 -12.36 -6.54 -6.70
CA GLY A 124 -11.80 -7.42 -5.66
C GLY A 124 -10.84 -6.75 -4.69
N TRP A 125 -10.66 -5.42 -4.80
CA TRP A 125 -9.93 -4.58 -3.85
C TRP A 125 -10.89 -3.62 -3.15
N ASP A 126 -10.51 -3.11 -1.98
CA ASP A 126 -11.39 -2.30 -1.12
C ASP A 126 -11.02 -0.81 -1.12
N GLY A 127 -9.80 -0.47 -1.55
CA GLY A 127 -9.36 0.92 -1.64
C GLY A 127 -8.13 1.09 -2.52
N LYS A 128 -7.87 2.37 -2.88
CA LYS A 128 -6.71 2.79 -3.66
C LYS A 128 -6.25 4.19 -3.27
N THR A 129 -5.00 4.51 -3.55
CA THR A 129 -4.47 5.88 -3.46
C THR A 129 -4.95 6.73 -4.64
N SER A 130 -4.66 8.04 -4.61
CA SER A 130 -4.58 8.83 -5.84
C SER A 130 -3.42 8.35 -6.72
N ASP A 131 -3.32 8.88 -7.94
CA ASP A 131 -2.18 8.57 -8.81
C ASP A 131 -0.87 9.04 -8.18
N ILE A 132 0.01 8.08 -7.92
CA ILE A 132 1.35 8.28 -7.39
C ILE A 132 2.23 8.99 -8.44
N ASN A 133 1.99 8.75 -9.73
CA ASN A 133 2.76 9.33 -10.82
C ASN A 133 2.24 10.70 -11.29
N ASP A 134 1.23 11.25 -10.62
CA ASP A 134 0.61 12.51 -11.02
C ASP A 134 1.66 13.62 -11.21
N GLY A 135 1.52 14.36 -12.30
CA GLY A 135 2.46 15.41 -12.72
C GLY A 135 3.78 14.95 -13.36
N ARG A 136 4.01 13.64 -13.54
CA ARG A 136 5.21 13.13 -14.25
C ARG A 136 4.96 12.61 -15.67
N GLY A 137 3.69 12.51 -16.07
CA GLY A 137 3.29 11.84 -17.32
C GLY A 137 3.54 10.33 -17.27
N GLY A 138 3.48 9.65 -18.41
CA GLY A 138 3.66 8.20 -18.48
C GLY A 138 2.46 7.41 -17.96
N ASP A 139 2.71 6.22 -17.42
CA ASP A 139 1.66 5.37 -16.84
C ASP A 139 1.20 5.91 -15.49
N PHE A 140 -0.08 5.72 -15.19
CA PHE A 140 -0.67 5.94 -13.88
C PHE A 140 -0.24 4.82 -12.94
N MET A 141 -0.05 5.16 -11.66
CA MET A 141 0.35 4.20 -10.64
C MET A 141 -0.47 4.40 -9.38
N TYR A 142 -1.09 3.35 -8.90
CA TYR A 142 -1.87 3.36 -7.65
C TYR A 142 -1.35 2.28 -6.70
N LEU A 143 -1.41 2.55 -5.40
CA LEU A 143 -1.37 1.47 -4.41
C LEU A 143 -2.82 1.06 -4.10
N VAL A 144 -3.12 -0.23 -4.19
CA VAL A 144 -4.44 -0.79 -3.90
C VAL A 144 -4.37 -1.73 -2.71
N TRP A 145 -5.44 -1.84 -1.93
CA TRP A 145 -5.45 -2.69 -0.73
C TRP A 145 -6.78 -3.42 -0.48
N LYS A 146 -6.68 -4.55 0.23
CA LYS A 146 -7.81 -5.30 0.78
C LYS A 146 -7.89 -5.12 2.27
N THR A 147 -9.10 -5.21 2.80
CA THR A 147 -9.41 -5.08 4.22
C THR A 147 -10.16 -6.30 4.75
N LYS A 148 -10.01 -6.54 6.05
CA LYS A 148 -10.83 -7.51 6.79
C LYS A 148 -11.24 -6.91 8.13
N ASP A 149 -12.34 -7.40 8.68
CA ASP A 149 -12.72 -7.07 10.05
C ASP A 149 -11.70 -7.68 11.03
N TYR A 150 -11.23 -6.89 11.99
CA TYR A 150 -10.49 -7.35 13.15
C TYR A 150 -11.36 -7.18 14.39
N LEU A 151 -11.78 -8.29 14.97
CA LEU A 151 -12.69 -8.29 16.13
C LEU A 151 -11.94 -8.39 17.48
N GLY A 152 -10.60 -8.33 17.46
CA GLY A 152 -9.77 -8.58 18.64
C GLY A 152 -9.70 -10.07 19.02
N PRO A 153 -8.83 -10.45 19.97
CA PRO A 153 -9.05 -11.68 20.71
C PRO A 153 -10.40 -11.53 21.43
N MET A 154 -11.31 -12.50 21.27
CA MET A 154 -12.45 -12.60 22.18
C MET A 154 -11.86 -12.67 23.59
N SER A 155 -12.24 -11.74 24.46
CA SER A 155 -12.11 -12.00 25.89
C SER A 155 -13.04 -13.17 26.20
N ASP A 156 -12.45 -14.29 26.62
CA ASP A 156 -13.20 -15.43 27.17
C ASP A 156 -14.15 -14.99 28.30
#